data_AF-A0A2Z6LSG7-F1
#
_entry.id   AF-A0A2Z6LSG7-F1
#
_cell.length_a   1.000
_cell.length_b   1.000
_cell.length_c   1.000
_cell.angle_alpha   90.00
_cell.angle_beta   90.00
_cell.angle_gamma   90.00
#
_symmetry.space_group_name_H-M   'P 1'
#
loop_
_entity.id
_entity.type
_entity.pdbx_description
1 polymer ?
#
loop_
_entity_poly.entity_id
_entity_poly.type
_entity_poly.pdbx_seq_one_letter_code
_entity_poly.pdbx_strand_id
1 'polypeptide(L)' 'MGIDLNQLMGSSSSIGAKRVSNVCVAFRVATEQNNRAGCFRALEMLEHEYCYLKNKLHELFQVKLHSTYHYHPSI' A
#
# COMPACT_ATOMS: atom_id res chain seq x y z
N MET A 1 2.91 10.33 15.27
CA MET A 1 2.20 9.07 14.91
C MET A 1 0.90 9.31 14.12
N GLY A 2 0.04 10.29 14.45
CA GLY A 2 -1.20 10.52 13.68
C GLY A 2 -1.02 11.15 12.28
N ILE A 3 0.04 11.93 12.07
CA ILE A 3 0.31 12.63 10.80
C ILE A 3 0.71 11.64 9.69
N ASP A 4 1.51 10.63 10.04
CA ASP A 4 2.01 9.63 9.08
C ASP A 4 0.88 8.72 8.56
N LEU A 5 -0.09 8.39 9.41
CA LEU A 5 -1.21 7.51 9.05
C LEU A 5 -2.21 8.20 8.11
N ASN A 6 -2.50 9.48 8.33
CA ASN A 6 -3.39 10.24 7.45
C ASN A 6 -2.78 10.44 6.06
N GLN A 7 -1.47 10.71 5.99
CA GLN A 7 -0.78 10.83 4.71
C GLN A 7 -0.76 9.50 3.96
N LEU A 8 -0.46 8.40 4.66
CA LEU A 8 -0.48 7.07 4.06
C LEU A 8 -1.87 6.66 3.57
N MET A 9 -2.93 7.07 4.28
CA MET A 9 -4.30 6.82 3.86
C MET A 9 -4.67 7.59 2.59
N GLY A 10 -4.29 8.87 2.52
CA GLY A 10 -4.54 9.70 1.34
C GLY A 10 -3.80 9.19 0.11
N SER A 11 -2.51 8.89 0.26
CA SER A 11 -1.68 8.40 -0.85
C SER A 11 -2.07 6.99 -1.31
N SER A 12 -2.45 6.09 -0.39
CA SER A 12 -2.95 4.76 -0.78
C SER A 12 -4.29 4.85 -1.51
N SER A 13 -5.18 5.74 -1.09
CA SER A 13 -6.48 5.92 -1.74
C SER A 13 -6.35 6.48 -3.15
N SER A 14 -5.44 7.44 -3.38
CA SER A 14 -5.27 8.08 -4.69
C SER A 14 -4.77 7.14 -5.79
N ILE A 15 -4.06 6.06 -5.42
CA ILE A 15 -3.57 5.03 -6.36
C ILE A 15 -4.45 3.76 -6.36
N GLY A 16 -5.57 3.76 -5.64
CA GLY A 16 -6.47 2.60 -5.56
C GLY A 16 -5.94 1.44 -4.71
N ALA A 17 -5.00 1.67 -3.80
CA ALA A 17 -4.41 0.66 -2.91
C ALA A 17 -5.34 0.27 -1.75
N LYS A 18 -6.51 -0.29 -2.07
CA LYS A 18 -7.62 -0.54 -1.14
C LYS A 18 -7.25 -1.35 0.10
N ARG A 19 -6.38 -2.36 -0.02
CA ARG A 19 -5.95 -3.19 1.12
C ARG A 19 -5.14 -2.37 2.14
N VAL A 20 -4.18 -1.58 1.66
CA VAL A 20 -3.39 -0.66 2.51
C VAL A 20 -4.31 0.37 3.16
N SER A 21 -5.21 0.99 2.39
CA SER A 21 -6.16 1.99 2.93
C SER A 21 -7.05 1.41 4.03
N ASN A 22 -7.56 0.19 3.85
CA ASN A 22 -8.37 -0.50 4.86
C ASN A 22 -7.60 -0.77 6.15
N VAL A 23 -6.33 -1.21 6.06
CA VAL A 23 -5.50 -1.43 7.25
C VAL A 23 -5.23 -0.11 7.96
N CYS A 24 -4.96 0.98 7.24
CA CYS A 24 -4.80 2.30 7.85
C CYS A 24 -6.06 2.75 8.61
N VAL A 25 -7.27 2.43 8.12
CA VAL A 25 -8.53 2.70 8.84
C VAL A 25 -8.59 1.89 10.13
N ALA A 26 -8.31 0.60 10.09
CA ALA A 26 -8.29 -0.26 11.27
C ALA A 26 -7.24 0.19 12.31
N PHE A 27 -6.06 0.62 11.84
CA PHE A 27 -5.00 1.15 12.71
C PHE A 27 -5.48 2.43 13.42
N ARG A 28 -6.12 3.37 12.70
CA ARG A 28 -6.65 4.58 13.34
C ARG A 28 -7.64 4.24 14.46
N VAL A 29 -8.57 3.32 14.20
CA VAL A 29 -9.54 2.86 15.22
C VAL A 29 -8.83 2.24 16.43
N ALA A 30 -7.82 1.39 16.20
CA ALA A 30 -7.04 0.80 17.30
C ALA A 30 -6.29 1.87 18.12
N THR A 31 -5.79 2.92 17.47
CA THR A 31 -5.11 4.05 18.12
C THR A 31 -6.10 4.88 18.94
N GLU A 32 -7.26 5.20 18.39
CA GLU A 32 -8.33 5.95 19.06
C GLU A 32 -8.87 5.21 20.29
N GLN A 33 -8.91 3.87 20.24
CA GLN A 33 -9.30 3.02 21.37
C GLN A 33 -8.16 2.76 22.36
N ASN A 34 -6.97 3.31 22.13
CA ASN A 34 -5.76 3.03 22.91
C ASN A 34 -5.46 1.51 23.01
N ASN A 35 -5.85 0.74 21.99
CA ASN A 35 -5.70 -0.71 21.92
C ASN A 35 -4.32 -1.07 21.38
N ARG A 36 -3.34 -1.18 22.28
CA ARG A 36 -1.93 -1.44 21.93
C ARG A 36 -1.74 -2.72 21.13
N ALA A 37 -2.42 -3.81 21.50
CA ALA A 37 -2.36 -5.07 20.76
C ALA A 37 -2.95 -4.93 19.35
N GLY A 38 -4.04 -4.18 19.22
CA GLY A 38 -4.64 -3.81 17.94
C GLY A 38 -3.69 -3.00 17.06
N CYS A 39 -2.97 -2.03 17.63
CA CYS A 39 -1.98 -1.22 16.90
C CYS A 39 -0.82 -2.07 16.37
N PHE A 40 -0.26 -2.98 17.18
CA PHE A 40 0.82 -3.86 16.72
C PHE A 40 0.36 -4.77 15.58
N ARG A 41 -0.81 -5.40 15.73
CA ARG A 41 -1.39 -6.22 14.66
C ARG A 41 -1.67 -5.41 13.39
N ALA A 42 -2.16 -4.18 13.53
CA ALA A 42 -2.42 -3.31 12.39
C ALA A 42 -1.11 -2.90 11.70
N LEU A 43 -0.02 -2.69 12.45
CA LEU A 43 1.30 -2.39 11.90
C LEU A 43 1.87 -3.58 11.11
N GLU A 44 1.82 -4.80 11.67
CA GLU A 44 2.27 -6.02 10.96
C GLU A 44 1.49 -6.22 9.65
N MET A 45 0.17 -6.04 9.69
CA MET A 45 -0.68 -6.12 8.51
C MET A 45 -0.33 -5.02 7.50
N LEU A 46 -0.03 -3.80 7.96
CA LEU A 46 0.29 -2.67 7.10
C LEU A 46 1.58 -2.92 6.33
N GLU A 47 2.61 -3.43 6.99
CA GLU A 47 3.87 -3.83 6.36
C GLU A 47 3.67 -4.92 5.32
N HIS A 48 2.89 -5.96 5.65
CA HIS A 48 2.56 -7.04 4.72
C HIS A 48 1.86 -6.51 3.46
N GLU A 49 0.81 -5.70 3.64
CA GLU A 49 0.00 -5.18 2.54
C GLU A 49 0.79 -4.21 1.65
N TYR A 50 1.64 -3.39 2.26
CA TYR A 50 2.51 -2.49 1.54
C TYR A 50 3.53 -3.26 0.68
N CYS A 51 4.21 -4.26 1.25
CA CYS A 51 5.15 -5.09 0.54
C CYS A 51 4.48 -5.88 -0.61
N TYR A 52 3.29 -6.43 -0.35
CA TYR A 52 2.51 -7.12 -1.38
C TYR A 52 2.18 -6.19 -2.56
N LEU A 53 1.67 -4.99 -2.29
CA LEU A 53 1.34 -4.00 -3.31
C LEU A 53 2.59 -3.60 -4.10
N LYS A 54 3.70 -3.31 -3.40
CA LYS A 54 4.97 -2.94 -4.03
C LYS A 54 5.43 -4.02 -5.01
N ASN A 55 5.37 -5.29 -4.61
CA ASN A 55 5.75 -6.41 -5.47
C ASN A 55 4.84 -6.53 -6.69
N LYS A 56 3.52 -6.39 -6.52
CA LYS A 56 2.57 -6.43 -7.65
C LYS A 56 2.72 -5.27 -8.62
N LEU A 57 3.00 -4.06 -8.12
CA LEU A 57 3.31 -2.92 -8.97
C LEU A 57 4.63 -3.15 -9.72
N HIS A 58 5.65 -3.68 -9.05
CA HIS A 58 6.92 -4.00 -9.68
C HIS A 58 6.77 -5.05 -10.80
N GLU A 59 6.02 -6.12 -10.57
CA GLU A 59 5.65 -7.11 -11.59
C GLU A 59 4.90 -6.45 -12.77
N LEU A 60 3.89 -5.64 -12.48
CA LEU A 60 3.09 -4.96 -13.52
C LEU A 60 3.94 -4.02 -14.37
N PHE A 61 4.82 -3.24 -13.76
CA PHE A 61 5.71 -2.32 -14.48
C PHE A 61 6.80 -3.05 -15.25
N GLN A 62 7.36 -4.13 -14.71
CA GLN A 62 8.28 -4.98 -15.47
C GLN A 62 7.58 -5.56 -16.70
N VAL A 63 6.40 -6.16 -16.57
CA VAL A 63 5.65 -6.71 -17.72
C VAL A 63 5.32 -5.61 -18.75
N LYS A 64 4.86 -4.44 -18.30
CA LYS A 64 4.58 -3.30 -19.19
C LYS A 64 5.83 -2.84 -19.94
N LEU A 65 6.95 -2.63 -19.25
CA LEU A 65 8.19 -2.20 -19.91
C LEU A 65 8.65 -3.22 -20.94
N HIS A 66 8.72 -4.52 -20.59
CA HIS A 66 9.09 -5.57 -21.55
C HIS A 66 8.17 -5.59 -22.78
N SER A 67 6.86 -5.43 -22.57
CA SER A 67 5.90 -5.38 -23.68
C SER A 67 6.04 -4.12 -24.54
N THR A 68 6.36 -2.96 -23.95
CA THR A 68 6.58 -1.70 -24.68
C THR A 68 7.88 -1.74 -25.48
N TYR A 69 8.97 -2.28 -24.92
CA TYR A 69 10.23 -2.47 -25.65
C TYR A 69 10.10 -3.48 -26.79
N HIS A 70 9.22 -4.48 -26.68
CA HIS A 70 8.93 -5.42 -27.78
C HIS A 70 7.98 -4.87 -28.85
N TYR A 71 7.12 -3.89 -28.53
CA TYR A 71 6.20 -3.25 -29.49
C TYR A 71 6.86 -2.15 -30.31
N HIS A 72 8.09 -1.74 -29.97
CA HIS A 72 8.81 -0.70 -30.70
C HIS A 72 10.28 -1.04 -31.02
N PRO A 73 10.59 -2.12 -31.77
CA PRO A 73 11.93 -2.35 -32.30
C PRO A 73 12.18 -1.64 -33.66
N SER A 74 11.32 -0.70 -34.06
CA SER A 74 11.33 -0.14 -35.42
C SER A 74 11.06 1.36 -35.48
N ILE A 75 11.90 2.17 -34.83
CA ILE A 75 12.31 3.51 -35.33
C ILE A 75 13.81 3.64 -35.07
#